data_AF-A0A6J5Y8T6-F1
#
_entry.id   AF-A0A6J5Y8T6-F1
#
_cell.length_a   1.000
_cell.length_b   1.000
_cell.length_c   1.000
_cell.angle_alpha   90.00
_cell.angle_beta   90.00
_cell.angle_gamma   90.00
#
_symmetry.space_group_name_H-M   'P 1'
#
loop_
_entity.id
_entity.type
_entity.pdbx_description
1 polymer ?
#
loop_
_entity_poly.entity_id
_entity_poly.type
_entity_poly.pdbx_seq_one_letter_code
_entity_poly.pdbx_strand_id
1 'polypeptide(L)' 'MAMIEEGDSQSLMNLFKRKQAEDPMFFYTVQVDQENRMANFFWRDGRSRIDYDCFGDVVVFDTKD' A
#
# COMPACT_ATOMS: atom_id res chain seq x y z
N MET A 1 0.64 -7.31 -16.80
CA MET A 1 0.82 -7.39 -15.34
C MET A 1 2.31 -7.19 -15.10
N ALA A 2 2.73 -6.10 -14.47
CA ALA A 2 4.15 -5.90 -14.17
C ALA A 2 4.55 -6.87 -13.06
N MET A 3 5.54 -7.72 -13.31
CA MET A 3 6.10 -8.59 -12.29
C MET A 3 6.95 -7.72 -11.36
N ILE A 4 6.65 -7.72 -10.06
CA ILE A 4 7.51 -7.08 -9.07
C ILE A 4 8.73 -7.98 -8.88
N GLU A 5 9.92 -7.46 -9.15
CA GLU A 5 11.16 -8.21 -8.88
C GLU A 5 11.33 -8.43 -7.37
N GLU A 6 12.01 -9.50 -6.98
CA GLU A 6 12.19 -9.86 -5.57
C GLU A 6 12.81 -8.70 -4.76
N GLY A 7 13.80 -8.00 -5.34
CA GLY A 7 14.43 -6.82 -4.75
C GLY A 7 13.47 -5.63 -4.56
N ASP A 8 12.56 -5.41 -5.51
CA ASP A 8 11.54 -4.37 -5.41
C ASP A 8 10.53 -4.69 -4.31
N SER A 9 10.12 -5.95 -4.19
CA SER A 9 9.17 -6.40 -3.17
C SER A 9 9.74 -6.21 -1.75
N GLN A 10 11.03 -6.53 -1.56
CA GLN A 10 11.70 -6.37 -0.27
C GLN A 10 11.89 -4.89 0.10
N SER A 11 12.23 -4.07 -0.89
CA SER A 11 12.37 -2.61 -0.72
C SER A 11 11.04 -1.96 -0.34
N LEU A 12 9.95 -2.35 -1.01
CA LEU A 12 8.60 -1.88 -0.70
C LEU A 12 8.17 -2.30 0.71
N MET A 13 8.45 -3.55 1.11
CA MET A 13 8.13 -4.03 2.45
C MET A 13 8.89 -3.24 3.53
N ASN A 14 10.17 -2.94 3.31
CA ASN A 14 10.96 -2.13 4.23
C ASN A 14 10.42 -0.69 4.32
N LEU A 15 9.99 -0.11 3.18
CA LEU A 15 9.35 1.20 3.15
C LEU A 15 8.05 1.21 3.97
N PHE A 16 7.17 0.22 3.80
CA PHE A 16 5.90 0.14 4.54
C PHE A 16 6.10 -0.08 6.03
N LYS A 17 7.06 -0.93 6.43
CA LYS A 17 7.44 -1.09 7.85
C LYS A 17 7.92 0.22 8.45
N ARG A 18 8.77 0.97 7.74
CA ARG A 18 9.23 2.30 8.17
C ARG A 18 8.06 3.28 8.30
N LYS A 19 7.18 3.33 7.29
CA LYS A 19 6.00 4.20 7.29
C LYS A 19 5.06 3.90 8.46
N GLN A 20 4.86 2.63 8.80
CA GLN A 20 4.05 2.24 9.95
C GLN A 20 4.70 2.59 11.30
N ALA A 21 6.04 2.57 11.38
CA ALA A 21 6.76 3.04 12.57
C ALA A 21 6.70 4.58 12.73
N GLU A 22 6.68 5.32 11.62
CA GLU A 22 6.58 6.79 11.60
C GLU A 22 5.13 7.28 11.84
N ASP A 23 4.14 6.61 11.28
CA ASP A 23 2.72 6.93 11.37
C ASP A 23 1.92 5.69 11.83
N PRO A 24 1.50 5.62 13.11
CA PRO A 24 0.69 4.51 13.63
C PRO A 24 -0.66 4.33 12.94
N MET A 25 -1.16 5.34 12.22
CA MET A 25 -2.42 5.27 11.46
C MET A 25 -2.22 4.74 10.03
N PHE A 26 -0.96 4.63 9.59
CA PHE A 26 -0.60 3.96 8.35
C PHE A 26 -0.92 2.46 8.45
N PHE A 27 -1.60 1.95 7.43
CA PHE A 27 -1.96 0.54 7.34
C PHE A 27 -1.58 0.00 5.96
N TYR A 28 -1.10 -1.22 5.92
CA TYR A 28 -0.85 -1.95 4.68
C TYR A 28 -1.13 -3.43 4.85
N THR A 29 -1.46 -4.09 3.74
CA THR A 29 -1.56 -5.54 3.66
C THR A 29 -0.98 -6.03 2.34
N VAL A 30 -0.48 -7.26 2.33
CA VAL A 30 0.15 -7.89 1.18
C VAL A 30 -0.50 -9.24 0.94
N GLN A 31 -0.85 -9.48 -0.31
CA GLN A 31 -1.29 -10.79 -0.79
C GLN A 31 -0.15 -11.43 -1.57
N VAL A 32 0.16 -12.68 -1.23
CA VAL A 32 1.14 -13.50 -1.97
C VAL A 32 0.43 -14.51 -2.88
N ASP A 33 1.10 -14.91 -3.96
CA ASP A 33 0.65 -15.99 -4.84
C ASP A 33 0.98 -17.39 -4.27
N GLN A 34 0.67 -18.42 -5.05
CA GLN A 34 0.93 -19.83 -4.69
C GLN A 34 2.43 -20.16 -4.59
N GLU A 35 3.30 -19.32 -5.16
CA GLU A 35 4.75 -19.45 -5.13
C GLU A 35 5.38 -18.56 -4.03
N ASN A 36 4.58 -18.02 -3.11
CA ASN A 36 4.98 -17.06 -2.06
C ASN A 36 5.57 -15.75 -2.59
N ARG A 37 5.25 -15.35 -3.83
CA ARG A 37 5.67 -14.05 -4.37
C ARG A 37 4.61 -13.00 -4.10
N MET A 38 5.02 -11.75 -3.91
CA MET A 38 4.10 -10.62 -3.74
C MET A 38 3.26 -10.45 -5.01
N ALA A 39 1.94 -10.61 -4.89
CA ALA A 39 1.00 -10.52 -6.00
C ALA A 39 0.23 -9.20 -5.99
N ASN A 40 -0.28 -8.80 -4.83
CA ASN A 40 -1.00 -7.54 -4.63
C ASN A 40 -0.59 -6.89 -3.31
N PHE A 41 -0.75 -5.58 -3.23
CA PHE A 41 -0.61 -4.84 -1.98
C PHE A 41 -1.68 -3.75 -1.91
N PHE A 42 -2.10 -3.48 -0.69
CA PHE A 42 -2.96 -2.35 -0.37
C PHE A 42 -2.29 -1.55 0.74
N TRP A 43 -2.41 -0.22 0.67
CA TRP A 43 -1.91 0.66 1.71
C TRP A 43 -2.82 1.90 1.83
N ARG A 44 -2.80 2.51 3.01
CA ARG A 44 -3.41 3.81 3.29
C ARG A 44 -2.59 4.54 4.33
N ASP A 45 -2.41 5.84 4.15
CA ASP A 45 -1.86 6.71 5.20
C ASP A 45 -2.94 7.13 6.21
N GLY A 46 -2.52 7.73 7.32
CA GLY A 46 -3.45 8.21 8.34
C GLY A 46 -4.41 9.28 7.83
N ARG A 47 -3.96 10.12 6.89
CA ARG A 47 -4.79 11.18 6.30
C ARG A 47 -5.95 10.61 5.49
N SER A 48 -5.68 9.63 4.63
CA SER A 48 -6.70 8.95 3.82
C SER A 48 -7.77 8.30 4.70
N ARG A 49 -7.39 7.81 5.90
CA ARG A 49 -8.38 7.30 6.87
C ARG A 49 -9.26 8.41 7.43
N ILE A 50 -8.66 9.51 7.89
CA ILE A 50 -9.42 10.64 8.43
C ILE A 50 -10.37 11.19 7.36
N ASP A 51 -9.88 11.35 6.14
CA ASP A 51 -10.68 11.83 5.02
C ASP A 51 -11.84 10.86 4.71
N TYR A 52 -11.60 9.54 4.71
CA TYR A 52 -12.67 8.55 4.54
C TYR A 52 -13.71 8.61 5.67
N ASP A 53 -13.28 8.74 6.93
CA ASP A 53 -14.19 8.83 8.08
C ASP A 53 -15.06 10.12 8.02
N CYS A 54 -14.55 11.19 7.39
CA CYS A 54 -15.27 12.46 7.20
C CYS A 54 -16.20 12.48 5.97
N PHE A 55 -15.73 11.99 4.82
CA PHE A 55 -16.37 12.19 3.53
C PHE A 55 -16.98 10.92 2.94
N GLY A 56 -16.64 9.74 3.47
CA GLY A 56 -17.05 8.44 2.94
C GLY A 56 -16.19 8.00 1.76
N ASP A 57 -16.82 7.33 0.79
CA ASP A 57 -16.13 6.75 -0.36
C ASP A 57 -15.45 7.82 -1.24
N VAL A 58 -14.11 7.80 -1.25
CA VAL A 58 -13.28 8.65 -2.12
C VAL A 58 -12.65 7.78 -3.21
N VAL A 59 -12.92 8.10 -4.47
CA VAL A 59 -12.25 7.48 -5.63
C VAL A 59 -11.26 8.48 -6.21
N VAL A 60 -9.98 8.14 -6.14
CA VAL A 60 -8.90 8.95 -6.73
C VAL A 60 -8.55 8.36 -8.09
N PHE A 61 -8.65 9.18 -9.13
CA PHE A 61 -8.18 8.84 -10.48
C PHE A 61 -6.84 9.52 -10.72
N ASP A 62 -5.81 8.72 -10.99
CA ASP A 62 -4.54 9.23 -11.51
C ASP A 62 -4.70 9.39 -13.03
N THR A 63 -5.13 10.58 -13.47
CA THR A 63 -5.12 10.92 -14.90
C THR A 63 -3.71 11.34 -15.27
N LYS A 64 -2.86 10.37 -15.61
CA LYS A 64 -1.64 10.65 -16.35
C LYS A 64 -2.01 10.89 -17.81
N ASP A 65 -1.67 12.07 -18.32
CA ASP A 65 -1.44 12.29 -19.75
C ASP A 65 -0.10 11.67 -20.16
#